data_AF-A0A6I5I1K4-F1
#
_entry.id   AF-A0A6I5I1K4-F1
#
_cell.length_a   1.000
_cell.length_b   1.000
_cell.length_c   1.000
_cell.angle_alpha   90.00
_cell.angle_beta   90.00
_cell.angle_gamma   90.00
#
_symmetry.space_group_name_H-M   'P 1'
#
loop_
_entity.id
_entity.type
_entity.pdbx_description
1 polymer ?
#
loop_
_entity_poly.entity_id
_entity_poly.type
_entity_poly.pdbx_seq_one_letter_code
_entity_poly.pdbx_strand_id
1 'polypeptide(L)'
;MGTGPRIFVVIDDYDLVTTGTGCPPVPPELRRGLAGDVRAVTQRVRQLDAQGVVLSGDPAEGDLIGAAHGRPVPTGRGCFATRRGGGRLVRTALLPERS
;
A
#
# COMPACT_ATOMS: atom_id res chain seq x y z
N MET A 1 28.14 6.89 -2.02
CA MET A 1 26.81 6.48 -1.51
C MET A 1 26.31 7.62 -0.64
N GLY A 2 25.33 8.39 -1.08
CA GLY A 2 24.99 9.68 -0.46
C GLY A 2 24.43 9.49 0.96
N THR A 3 25.11 10.08 1.95
CA THR A 3 24.66 10.18 3.34
C THR A 3 23.61 11.28 3.45
N GLY A 4 22.41 10.99 2.95
CA GLY A 4 21.24 11.86 3.06
C GLY A 4 20.15 11.22 3.93
N PRO A 5 19.23 12.03 4.49
CA PRO A 5 18.09 11.50 5.23
C PRO A 5 17.22 10.63 4.33
N ARG A 6 16.75 9.49 4.87
CA ARG A 6 15.73 8.66 4.22
C ARG A 6 14.36 9.18 4.60
N ILE A 7 13.54 9.47 3.59
CA ILE A 7 12.17 9.94 3.79
C ILE A 7 11.21 8.78 3.55
N PHE A 8 10.28 8.57 4.48
CA PHE A 8 9.19 7.60 4.36
C PHE A 8 7.87 8.36 4.41
N VAL A 9 6.97 8.08 3.48
CA VAL A 9 5.62 8.63 3.45
C VAL A 9 4.66 7.50 3.82
N VAL A 10 3.89 7.70 4.88
CA VAL A 10 2.84 6.78 5.33
C VAL A 10 1.52 7.43 5.02
N ILE A 11 0.66 6.69 4.32
CA ILE A 11 -0.70 7.11 3.98
C ILE A 11 -1.62 6.04 4.55
N ASP A 12 -2.49 6.44 5.47
CA ASP A 12 -3.57 5.62 5.98
C ASP A 12 -4.90 6.09 5.37
N ASP A 13 -5.89 5.20 5.29
CA ASP A 13 -7.20 5.48 4.68
C ASP A 13 -7.11 6.19 3.31
N TYR A 14 -6.32 5.61 2.40
CA TYR A 14 -5.93 6.26 1.15
C TYR A 14 -7.11 6.64 0.26
N ASP A 15 -8.23 5.94 0.35
CA ASP A 15 -9.46 6.20 -0.40
C ASP A 15 -10.11 7.53 0.01
N LEU A 16 -10.07 7.88 1.30
CA LEU A 16 -10.51 9.19 1.80
C LEU A 16 -9.66 10.33 1.24
N VAL A 17 -8.38 10.07 0.93
CA VAL A 17 -7.47 11.06 0.34
C VAL A 17 -7.76 11.32 -1.16
N THR A 18 -8.49 10.42 -1.84
CA THR A 18 -8.75 10.52 -3.29
C THR A 18 -9.84 11.51 -3.71
N THR A 19 -10.49 12.20 -2.75
CA THR A 19 -11.68 13.03 -3.01
C THR A 19 -11.40 14.53 -3.22
N GLY A 20 -10.16 14.99 -3.07
CA GLY A 20 -9.77 16.38 -3.29
C GLY A 20 -8.87 16.55 -4.51
N THR A 21 -9.17 17.53 -5.38
CA THR A 21 -8.25 18.01 -6.43
C THR A 21 -6.99 18.58 -5.80
N GLY A 22 -6.01 17.74 -5.51
CA GLY A 22 -4.75 18.16 -4.92
C GLY A 22 -3.84 16.99 -4.56
N CYS A 23 -2.57 17.12 -4.94
CA CYS A 23 -1.52 16.22 -4.45
C CYS A 23 -1.48 16.30 -2.91
N PRO A 24 -1.45 15.17 -2.17
CA PRO A 24 -1.28 15.19 -0.72
C PRO A 24 -0.01 15.97 -0.35
N PRO A 25 0.14 16.43 0.92
CA PRO A 25 1.33 17.15 1.37
C PRO A 25 2.54 16.20 1.44
N VAL A 26 3.08 15.89 0.26
CA VAL A 26 4.28 15.08 0.05
C VAL A 26 5.45 16.00 -0.32
N PRO A 27 6.69 15.61 0.03
CA PRO A 27 7.89 16.34 -0.34
C PRO A 27 7.93 16.72 -1.83
N PRO A 28 8.43 17.91 -2.21
CA PRO A 28 8.51 18.37 -3.60
C PRO A 28 9.18 17.38 -4.56
N GLU A 29 10.15 16.62 -4.06
CA GLU A 29 10.90 15.61 -4.80
C GLU A 29 9.99 14.45 -5.24
N LEU A 30 9.01 14.11 -4.41
CA LEU A 30 8.01 13.10 -4.70
C LEU A 30 6.88 13.70 -5.55
N ARG A 31 6.47 14.97 -5.34
CA ARG A 31 5.40 15.63 -6.13
C ARG A 31 5.59 15.53 -7.65
N ARG A 32 6.83 15.57 -8.16
CA ARG A 32 7.10 15.49 -9.61
C ARG A 32 6.66 14.17 -10.27
N GLY A 33 6.52 13.08 -9.51
CA GLY A 33 5.98 11.80 -10.00
C GLY A 33 4.55 11.51 -9.57
N LEU A 34 3.99 12.33 -8.67
CA LEU A 34 2.68 12.18 -8.07
C LEU A 34 1.80 13.27 -8.69
N ALA A 35 1.29 13.03 -9.90
CA ALA A 35 0.51 13.97 -10.72
C ALA A 35 -0.87 14.30 -10.10
N GLY A 36 -0.89 14.78 -8.85
CA GLY A 36 -2.09 15.24 -8.16
C GLY A 36 -3.04 14.15 -7.67
N ASP A 37 -2.81 12.88 -7.97
CA ASP A 37 -3.75 11.80 -7.71
C ASP A 37 -3.11 10.65 -6.93
N VAL A 38 -3.61 10.40 -5.71
CA VAL A 38 -3.22 9.26 -4.85
C VAL A 38 -3.43 7.92 -5.57
N ARG A 39 -4.44 7.80 -6.45
CA ARG A 39 -4.62 6.59 -7.26
C ARG A 39 -3.45 6.37 -8.22
N ALA A 40 -2.93 7.43 -8.84
CA ALA A 40 -1.75 7.34 -9.70
C ALA A 40 -0.51 6.87 -8.91
N VAL A 41 -0.41 7.27 -7.63
CA VAL A 41 0.64 6.80 -6.71
C VAL A 41 0.50 5.31 -6.47
N THR A 42 -0.68 4.83 -6.08
CA THR A 42 -0.93 3.41 -5.82
C THR A 42 -0.68 2.56 -7.07
N GLN A 43 -1.11 3.03 -8.24
CA GLN A 43 -0.81 2.38 -9.52
C GLN A 43 0.69 2.34 -9.80
N ARG A 44 1.42 3.43 -9.54
CA ARG A 44 2.87 3.48 -9.76
C ARG A 44 3.63 2.57 -8.81
N VAL A 45 3.25 2.54 -7.53
CA VAL A 45 3.77 1.59 -6.53
C VAL A 45 3.57 0.15 -7.02
N ARG A 46 2.36 -0.16 -7.51
CA ARG A 46 2.05 -1.45 -8.16
C ARG A 46 2.78 -1.71 -9.47
N GLN A 47 3.45 -0.74 -10.11
CA GLN A 47 4.31 -0.93 -11.28
C GLN A 47 5.80 -1.11 -10.91
N LEU A 48 6.24 -0.59 -9.76
CA LEU A 48 7.64 -0.59 -9.30
C LEU A 48 8.04 -1.82 -8.46
N ASP A 49 7.42 -2.95 -8.77
CA ASP A 49 7.52 -4.24 -8.07
C ASP A 49 7.31 -4.19 -6.55
N ALA A 50 6.40 -3.33 -6.08
CA ALA A 50 6.08 -3.25 -4.67
C ALA A 50 5.57 -4.58 -4.10
N GLN A 51 6.02 -4.87 -2.88
CA GLN A 51 5.54 -5.96 -2.05
C GLN A 51 4.45 -5.41 -1.13
N GLY A 52 3.49 -6.25 -0.74
CA GLY A 52 2.46 -5.83 0.19
C GLY A 52 1.75 -7.01 0.85
N VAL A 53 0.86 -6.67 1.77
CA VAL A 53 0.01 -7.64 2.48
C VAL A 53 -1.44 -7.39 2.08
N VAL A 54 -2.09 -8.40 1.55
CA VAL A 54 -3.55 -8.42 1.32
C VAL A 54 -4.21 -8.97 2.59
N LEU A 55 -4.97 -8.15 3.29
CA LEU A 55 -5.71 -8.53 4.50
C LEU A 55 -7.08 -9.13 4.14
N SER A 56 -7.99 -9.19 5.10
CA SER A 56 -9.36 -9.64 4.85
C SER A 56 -10.06 -8.72 3.84
N GLY A 57 -10.79 -9.31 2.90
CA GLY A 57 -11.50 -8.59 1.85
C GLY A 57 -12.39 -9.53 1.03
N ASP A 58 -13.08 -8.98 0.02
CA ASP A 58 -13.96 -9.72 -0.87
C ASP A 58 -13.17 -10.27 -2.08
N PRO A 59 -13.24 -11.59 -2.38
CA PRO A 59 -12.66 -12.16 -3.60
C PRO A 59 -13.18 -11.52 -4.89
N ALA A 60 -14.39 -10.93 -4.89
CA ALA A 60 -14.98 -10.27 -6.06
C ALA A 60 -14.23 -9.00 -6.50
N GLU A 61 -13.38 -8.42 -5.65
CA GLU A 61 -12.50 -7.29 -6.02
C GLU A 61 -11.38 -7.70 -6.98
N GLY A 62 -11.13 -9.00 -7.12
CA GLY A 62 -10.09 -9.54 -7.99
C GLY A 62 -8.67 -9.39 -7.43
N ASP A 63 -7.69 -9.51 -8.31
CA ASP A 63 -6.28 -9.52 -7.95
C ASP A 63 -5.77 -8.13 -7.54
N LEU A 64 -5.24 -8.03 -6.33
CA LEU A 64 -4.74 -6.78 -5.74
C LEU A 64 -3.21 -6.65 -5.87
N ILE A 65 -2.47 -7.73 -5.58
CA ILE A 65 -1.00 -7.78 -5.67
C ILE A 65 -0.58 -9.12 -6.30
N GLY A 66 -0.07 -9.10 -7.53
CA GLY A 66 0.20 -10.34 -8.26
C GLY A 66 -1.11 -11.12 -8.43
N ALA A 67 -1.14 -12.38 -7.99
CA ALA A 67 -2.35 -13.22 -7.97
C ALA A 67 -3.06 -13.23 -6.58
N ALA A 68 -2.66 -12.35 -5.66
CA ALA A 68 -3.28 -12.27 -4.34
C ALA A 68 -4.52 -11.38 -4.39
N HIS A 69 -5.66 -11.98 -4.08
CA HIS A 69 -6.98 -11.34 -3.95
C HIS A 69 -7.47 -11.39 -2.50
N GLY A 70 -8.48 -10.58 -2.20
CA GLY A 70 -9.15 -10.56 -0.89
C GLY A 70 -9.81 -11.90 -0.59
N ARG A 71 -9.79 -12.31 0.68
CA ARG A 71 -10.62 -13.42 1.17
C ARG A 71 -10.91 -13.22 2.66
N PRO A 72 -11.98 -13.82 3.20
CA PRO A 72 -12.25 -13.78 4.63
C PRO A 72 -11.10 -14.43 5.43
N VAL A 73 -10.47 -13.66 6.32
CA VAL A 73 -9.45 -14.15 7.26
C VAL A 73 -9.60 -13.46 8.62
N PRO A 74 -9.16 -14.09 9.73
CA PRO A 74 -9.12 -13.43 11.03
C PRO A 74 -8.31 -12.12 11.00
N THR A 75 -8.68 -11.17 11.85
CA THR A 75 -7.98 -9.88 12.00
C THR A 75 -6.47 -10.06 12.17
N GLY A 76 -5.70 -9.24 11.47
CA GLY A 76 -4.24 -9.29 11.43
C GLY A 76 -3.64 -10.47 10.66
N ARG A 77 -4.45 -11.39 10.10
CA ARG A 77 -3.97 -12.41 9.15
C ARG A 77 -4.10 -11.87 7.72
N GLY A 78 -3.14 -12.20 6.87
CA GLY A 78 -3.14 -11.76 5.47
C GLY A 78 -2.16 -12.52 4.59
N CYS A 79 -2.20 -12.26 3.29
CA CYS A 79 -1.28 -12.82 2.31
C CYS A 79 -0.19 -11.79 1.97
N PHE A 80 1.06 -12.07 2.34
CA PHE A 80 2.21 -11.32 1.85
C PHE A 80 2.55 -11.75 0.43
N ALA A 81 2.48 -10.82 -0.52
CA ALA A 81 2.65 -11.08 -1.94
C ALA A 81 3.56 -10.03 -2.60
N THR A 82 4.06 -10.40 -3.77
CA THR A 82 4.84 -9.54 -4.67
C THR A 82 4.25 -9.70 -6.07
N ARG A 83 4.58 -8.83 -7.04
CA ARG A 83 4.02 -8.98 -8.40
C ARG A 83 4.40 -10.32 -9.04
N ARG A 84 5.65 -10.76 -8.83
CA ARG A 84 6.24 -11.92 -9.52
C ARG A 84 6.31 -13.19 -8.66
N GLY A 85 6.16 -13.08 -7.36
CA GLY A 85 6.28 -14.20 -6.42
C GLY A 85 4.94 -14.74 -5.94
N GLY A 86 4.95 -15.97 -5.42
CA GLY A 86 3.79 -16.57 -4.77
C GLY A 86 3.40 -15.89 -3.46
N GLY A 87 2.14 -16.07 -3.05
CA GLY A 87 1.61 -15.52 -1.81
C GLY A 87 1.96 -16.38 -0.59
N ARG A 88 2.38 -15.73 0.52
CA ARG A 88 2.64 -16.40 1.80
C ARG A 88 1.66 -15.90 2.86
N LEU A 89 0.98 -16.81 3.55
CA LEU A 89 0.13 -16.44 4.69
C LEU A 89 1.01 -15.92 5.84
N VAL A 90 0.68 -14.74 6.35
CA VAL A 90 1.38 -14.06 7.44
C VAL A 90 0.38 -13.58 8.50
N ARG A 91 0.89 -13.24 9.68
CA ARG A 91 0.16 -12.56 10.75
C ARG A 91 0.94 -11.31 11.15
N THR A 92 0.29 -10.15 11.11
CA THR A 92 0.87 -8.90 11.58
C THR A 92 0.97 -8.92 13.10
N ALA A 93 1.98 -8.22 13.63
CA ALA A 93 2.06 -7.98 15.06
C ALA A 93 0.99 -6.96 15.47
N LEU A 94 0.37 -7.18 16.62
CA LEU A 94 -0.50 -6.18 17.24
C LEU A 94 0.37 -5.20 18.01
N LEU A 95 0.39 -3.94 17.59
CA LEU A 95 0.93 -2.86 18.42
C LEU A 95 -0.19 -2.44 19.39
N PRO A 96 -0.01 -2.55 20.71
CA PRO A 96 -1.01 -2.09 21.66
C PRO A 96 -1.25 -0.59 21.48
N GLU A 97 -2.50 -0.16 21.58
CA GLU A 97 -2.85 1.25 21.50
C GLU A 97 -2.17 2.02 22.63
N ARG A 98 -1.56 3.16 22.27
CA ARG A 98 -1.01 4.08 23.26
C ARG A 98 -2.14 4.96 23.78
N SER A 99 -2.40 4.86 25.08
CA SER A 99 -3.32 5.72 25.83
C SER A 99 -2.86 7.17 25.88
#